data_AF-A0A7S6MEK6-F1
#
_entry.id   AF-A0A7S6MEK6-F1
#
_cell.length_a   1.000
_cell.length_b   1.000
_cell.length_c   1.000
_cell.angle_alpha   90.00
_cell.angle_beta   90.00
_cell.angle_gamma   90.00
#
_symmetry.space_group_name_H-M   'P 1'
#
loop_
_entity.id
_entity.type
_entity.pdbx_description
1 polymer ?
#
loop_
_entity_poly.entity_id
_entity_poly.type
_entity_poly.pdbx_seq_one_letter_code
_entity_poly.pdbx_strand_id
1 'polypeptide(L)'
;MSGPVDNPKVGGVKPSPGAAARSRRPQVRDLVDQSTLPAVVRDIIVAVVGRTRLRRSERFEIARELIAHFEDGLAAGREPGELIASFGDPRQAAVLIRRARKRQRPLIWWAWRRAWQGAAALFGLVLLLLTWSYIRMVSVSPTISRDYLAEMNARAIAVPQDERAWPLVREAMLAINAGRTSQHQFAGARSGEEGWDALRPILESHVKALDLLRSVKDTPGLGYVAGHWIAAEDWPVFHPDVPYDPPPAPVQPGETAAIGTGLIGVLLPQLSVLRQASVWLKSDLWLALETGDGERAAANLQAMLTLAKHTDETPMLINQLVKIAILHMALTEIVLALDEHAQTLTDAHLERLAHRLASFGGGSLTIDFAGERALFYDLLQRIYSDDGQGDGRLTADGIRFFAGIDDASSSARMPLIQQPLLPLYGLLAPSRRDLADAYESIIGEAERESRIPLWERGPSRVPAAVERLQQSPLDGLRYMLVILLAPVLERSTISVENTAMACDAVLTLIALERWRRDHGGVHPERLEQLVPEYLAALPTDRFTGEPLRYRLVNGSPLLYSVGVNRVDDGGRRYTFHAERMPLAFTEWKSREELAELKRRSDSGDRSTNVDPAIFDTDVVFWPLKD
;
A
#
# COMPACT_ATOMS: atom_id res chain seq x y z
N MET A 1 -16.07 -44.31 -28.50
CA MET A 1 -15.45 -45.31 -27.60
C MET A 1 -16.29 -45.36 -26.35
N SER A 2 -17.23 -46.31 -26.34
CA SER A 2 -18.15 -46.55 -25.24
C SER A 2 -17.54 -47.57 -24.29
N GLY A 3 -17.72 -47.39 -22.98
CA GLY A 3 -17.33 -48.39 -21.99
C GLY A 3 -17.41 -47.85 -20.56
N PRO A 4 -18.53 -48.07 -19.86
CA PRO A 4 -18.68 -47.87 -18.43
C PRO A 4 -18.16 -49.11 -17.67
N VAL A 5 -17.62 -48.94 -16.46
CA VAL A 5 -17.30 -50.07 -15.58
C VAL A 5 -17.74 -49.77 -14.15
N ASP A 6 -18.90 -50.32 -13.81
CA ASP A 6 -19.16 -51.21 -12.68
C ASP A 6 -18.46 -50.98 -11.34
N ASN A 7 -19.28 -50.61 -10.35
CA ASN A 7 -19.31 -51.23 -9.02
C ASN A 7 -19.74 -52.72 -9.20
N PRO A 8 -19.42 -53.74 -8.38
CA PRO A 8 -19.22 -53.66 -6.93
C PRO A 8 -18.25 -54.70 -6.31
N LYS A 9 -18.14 -54.65 -4.96
CA LYS A 9 -17.89 -55.74 -3.99
C LYS A 9 -16.56 -55.70 -3.22
N VAL A 10 -16.76 -55.64 -1.90
CA VAL A 10 -16.25 -56.57 -0.88
C VAL A 10 -14.73 -56.81 -0.87
N GLY A 11 -14.09 -56.21 0.12
CA GLY A 11 -12.80 -56.62 0.67
C GLY A 11 -12.49 -55.66 1.80
N GLY A 12 -12.19 -56.06 3.02
CA GLY A 12 -11.80 -57.35 3.54
C GLY A 12 -11.17 -57.00 4.88
N VAL A 13 -11.86 -57.33 5.98
CA VAL A 13 -11.28 -57.20 7.31
C VAL A 13 -10.21 -58.28 7.41
N LYS A 14 -8.95 -57.91 7.18
CA LYS A 14 -7.80 -58.70 7.62
C LYS A 14 -7.50 -58.34 9.08
N PRO A 15 -7.35 -59.33 9.98
CA PRO A 15 -7.08 -59.09 11.37
C PRO A 15 -5.61 -58.70 11.53
N SER A 16 -5.34 -57.61 12.25
CA SER A 16 -3.99 -57.33 12.74
C SER A 16 -3.84 -57.78 14.19
N PRO A 17 -2.67 -58.34 14.55
CA PRO A 17 -2.50 -59.22 15.69
C PRO A 17 -2.08 -58.43 16.93
N GLY A 18 -2.51 -58.90 18.10
CA GLY A 18 -2.02 -58.36 19.37
C GLY A 18 -3.12 -57.84 20.30
N ALA A 19 -4.14 -58.65 20.56
CA ALA A 19 -4.85 -58.57 21.84
C ALA A 19 -3.94 -59.12 22.96
N ALA A 20 -2.84 -58.43 23.21
CA ALA A 20 -2.04 -58.64 24.41
C ALA A 20 -2.79 -57.99 25.58
N ALA A 21 -3.03 -58.77 26.61
CA ALA A 21 -3.72 -58.41 27.85
C ALA A 21 -3.37 -57.00 28.35
N ARG A 22 -4.35 -56.08 28.32
CA ARG A 22 -4.31 -54.89 29.19
C ARG A 22 -4.47 -55.39 30.62
N SER A 23 -3.35 -55.57 31.32
CA SER A 23 -3.35 -55.91 32.73
C SER A 23 -4.24 -54.93 33.50
N ARG A 24 -5.25 -55.47 34.19
CA ARG A 24 -6.08 -54.73 35.14
C ARG A 24 -5.11 -54.14 36.17
N ARG A 25 -4.90 -52.82 36.15
CA ARG A 25 -3.99 -52.16 37.11
C ARG A 25 -4.53 -52.41 38.52
N PRO A 26 -3.71 -52.92 39.45
CA PRO A 26 -4.19 -53.45 40.74
C PRO A 26 -4.78 -52.33 41.61
N GLN A 27 -5.95 -52.58 42.20
CA GLN A 27 -6.54 -51.67 43.18
C GLN A 27 -5.91 -51.93 44.56
N VAL A 28 -5.87 -50.90 45.41
CA VAL A 28 -5.39 -51.03 46.80
C VAL A 28 -6.18 -52.10 47.55
N ARG A 29 -7.48 -52.23 47.26
CA ARG A 29 -8.35 -53.26 47.84
C ARG A 29 -7.92 -54.66 47.41
N ASP A 30 -7.61 -54.86 46.12
CA ASP A 30 -7.11 -56.14 45.60
C ASP A 30 -5.80 -56.57 46.29
N LEU A 31 -4.90 -55.62 46.57
CA LEU A 31 -3.64 -55.88 47.27
C LEU A 31 -3.87 -56.27 48.74
N VAL A 32 -4.79 -55.60 49.43
CA VAL A 32 -5.12 -55.90 50.82
C VAL A 32 -5.88 -57.23 50.93
N ASP A 33 -6.79 -57.52 50.01
CA ASP A 33 -7.58 -58.76 49.99
C ASP A 33 -6.71 -60.00 49.72
N GLN A 34 -5.56 -59.84 49.04
CA GLN A 34 -4.57 -60.89 48.80
C GLN A 34 -3.61 -61.13 49.99
N SER A 35 -3.65 -60.31 51.04
CA SER A 35 -2.82 -60.49 52.25
C SER A 35 -3.40 -61.57 53.18
N THR A 36 -2.53 -62.19 53.99
CA THR A 36 -2.91 -63.21 54.99
C THR A 36 -3.51 -62.61 56.27
N LEU A 37 -3.74 -61.30 56.28
CA LEU A 37 -4.21 -60.54 57.43
C LEU A 37 -5.69 -60.83 57.78
N PRO A 38 -6.07 -60.78 59.08
CA PRO A 38 -7.46 -60.86 59.51
C PRO A 38 -8.35 -59.76 58.88
N ALA A 39 -9.62 -60.08 58.62
CA ALA A 39 -10.56 -59.18 57.95
C ALA A 39 -10.66 -57.78 58.61
N VAL A 40 -10.65 -57.73 59.94
CA VAL A 40 -10.71 -56.48 60.71
C VAL A 40 -9.50 -55.58 60.45
N VAL A 41 -8.30 -56.15 60.31
CA VAL A 41 -7.06 -55.40 60.01
C VAL A 41 -7.08 -54.91 58.55
N ARG A 42 -7.55 -55.75 57.63
CA ARG A 42 -7.71 -55.38 56.21
C ARG A 42 -8.60 -54.16 56.02
N ASP A 43 -9.75 -54.14 56.70
CA ASP A 43 -10.69 -53.01 56.65
C ASP A 43 -10.07 -51.72 57.19
N ILE A 44 -9.25 -51.81 58.25
CA ILE A 44 -8.53 -50.66 58.81
C ILE A 44 -7.48 -50.13 57.83
N ILE A 45 -6.70 -51.00 57.18
CA ILE A 45 -5.69 -50.58 56.19
C ILE A 45 -6.37 -49.86 55.01
N VAL A 46 -7.45 -50.42 54.46
CA VAL A 46 -8.23 -49.79 53.39
C VAL A 46 -8.80 -48.44 53.85
N ALA A 47 -9.34 -48.39 55.07
CA ALA A 47 -9.89 -47.18 55.69
C ALA A 47 -8.84 -46.07 55.91
N VAL A 48 -7.61 -46.41 56.30
CA VAL A 48 -6.51 -45.48 56.53
C VAL A 48 -5.95 -44.98 55.21
N VAL A 49 -5.58 -45.89 54.31
CA VAL A 49 -5.00 -45.57 52.99
C VAL A 49 -5.98 -44.72 52.17
N GLY A 50 -7.28 -45.04 52.20
CA GLY A 50 -8.32 -44.25 51.57
C GLY A 50 -8.41 -42.81 52.09
N ARG A 51 -8.16 -42.59 53.39
CA ARG A 51 -8.23 -41.27 54.03
C ARG A 51 -6.97 -40.42 53.84
N THR A 52 -5.83 -41.00 53.44
CA THR A 52 -4.58 -40.23 53.19
C THR A 52 -4.71 -39.20 52.05
N ARG A 53 -5.64 -39.39 51.11
CA ARG A 53 -5.82 -38.57 49.88
C ARG A 53 -4.51 -38.37 49.09
N LEU A 54 -3.63 -39.36 49.08
CA LEU A 54 -2.38 -39.37 48.31
C LEU A 54 -2.60 -39.92 46.88
N ARG A 55 -1.59 -39.77 46.00
CA ARG A 55 -1.69 -40.30 44.62
C ARG A 55 -1.83 -41.83 44.66
N ARG A 56 -2.41 -42.42 43.61
CA ARG A 56 -2.73 -43.86 43.58
C ARG A 56 -1.52 -44.76 43.79
N SER A 57 -0.36 -44.42 43.20
CA SER A 57 0.90 -45.16 43.39
C SER A 57 1.37 -45.14 44.85
N GLU A 58 1.28 -43.98 45.51
CA GLU A 58 1.69 -43.81 46.90
C GLU A 58 0.76 -44.54 47.85
N ARG A 59 -0.54 -44.53 47.55
CA ARG A 59 -1.51 -45.33 48.30
C ARG A 59 -1.20 -46.82 48.20
N PHE A 60 -0.70 -47.28 47.06
CA PHE A 60 -0.30 -48.67 46.86
C PHE A 60 0.97 -49.02 47.66
N GLU A 61 1.99 -48.15 47.65
CA GLU A 61 3.20 -48.30 48.46
C GLU A 61 2.88 -48.32 49.96
N ILE A 62 2.06 -47.37 50.44
CA ILE A 62 1.65 -47.29 51.84
C ILE A 62 0.82 -48.50 52.23
N ALA A 63 -0.09 -48.98 51.37
CA ALA A 63 -0.84 -50.20 51.64
C ALA A 63 0.11 -51.39 51.81
N ARG A 64 1.13 -51.51 50.97
CA ARG A 64 2.15 -52.57 51.08
C ARG A 64 2.98 -52.46 52.35
N GLU A 65 3.40 -51.25 52.73
CA GLU A 65 4.13 -50.99 53.98
C GLU A 65 3.31 -51.31 55.22
N LEU A 66 2.01 -50.95 55.20
CA LEU A 66 1.10 -51.27 56.29
C LEU A 66 0.82 -52.78 56.37
N ILE A 67 0.60 -53.46 55.24
CA ILE A 67 0.42 -54.91 55.20
C ILE A 67 1.63 -55.61 55.84
N ALA A 68 2.85 -55.29 55.39
CA ALA A 68 4.07 -55.87 55.93
C ALA A 68 4.22 -55.61 57.45
N HIS A 69 3.92 -54.39 57.90
CA HIS A 69 4.00 -54.05 59.33
C HIS A 69 3.03 -54.86 60.20
N PHE A 70 1.80 -55.07 59.73
CA PHE A 70 0.82 -55.89 60.43
C PHE A 70 1.15 -57.39 60.35
N GLU A 71 1.71 -57.87 59.22
CA GLU A 71 2.17 -59.26 59.06
C GLU A 71 3.34 -59.58 60.00
N ASP A 72 4.33 -58.68 60.09
CA ASP A 72 5.48 -58.81 61.00
C ASP A 72 5.03 -58.81 62.48
N GLY A 73 4.05 -57.98 62.82
CA GLY A 73 3.46 -57.94 64.16
C GLY A 73 2.77 -59.24 64.56
N LEU A 74 2.08 -59.88 63.62
CA LEU A 74 1.43 -61.18 63.83
C LEU A 74 2.45 -62.33 63.89
N ALA A 75 3.48 -62.30 63.04
CA ALA A 75 4.57 -63.28 63.06
C ALA A 75 5.39 -63.22 64.37
N ALA A 76 5.46 -62.05 65.00
CA ALA A 76 6.05 -61.86 66.33
C ALA A 76 5.15 -62.31 67.49
N GLY A 77 3.99 -62.93 67.21
CA GLY A 77 3.10 -63.53 68.21
C GLY A 77 2.15 -62.55 68.91
N ARG A 78 1.94 -61.34 68.36
CA ARG A 78 0.97 -60.37 68.93
C ARG A 78 -0.43 -60.64 68.42
N GLU A 79 -1.42 -60.48 69.29
CA GLU A 79 -2.83 -60.63 68.93
C GLU A 79 -3.31 -59.45 68.05
N PRO A 80 -4.21 -59.68 67.06
CA PRO A 80 -4.68 -58.63 66.15
C PRO A 80 -5.29 -57.41 66.86
N GLY A 81 -5.96 -57.61 67.98
CA GLY A 81 -6.55 -56.53 68.79
C GLY A 81 -5.52 -55.60 69.42
N GLU A 82 -4.36 -56.13 69.81
CA GLU A 82 -3.24 -55.38 70.40
C GLU A 82 -2.52 -54.52 69.33
N LEU A 83 -2.36 -55.08 68.13
CA LEU A 83 -1.81 -54.36 66.98
C LEU A 83 -2.71 -53.20 66.53
N ILE A 84 -4.04 -53.39 66.54
CA ILE A 84 -5.00 -52.32 66.22
C ILE A 84 -5.00 -51.24 67.30
N ALA A 85 -4.98 -51.62 68.59
CA ALA A 85 -4.95 -50.67 69.70
C ALA A 85 -3.67 -49.80 69.70
N SER A 86 -2.52 -50.41 69.39
CA SER A 86 -1.23 -49.71 69.28
C SER A 86 -1.10 -48.86 68.02
N PHE A 87 -1.76 -49.24 66.91
CA PHE A 87 -1.82 -48.43 65.68
C PHE A 87 -2.63 -47.14 65.87
N GLY A 88 -3.55 -47.12 66.83
CA GLY A 88 -4.31 -45.94 67.25
C GLY A 88 -5.43 -45.54 66.29
N ASP A 89 -5.91 -44.29 66.40
CA ASP A 89 -7.03 -43.79 65.59
C ASP A 89 -6.68 -43.77 64.09
N PRO A 90 -7.42 -44.52 63.24
CA PRO A 90 -7.23 -44.55 61.79
C PRO A 90 -7.22 -43.17 61.12
N ARG A 91 -7.94 -42.19 61.66
CA ARG A 91 -7.97 -40.82 61.11
C ARG A 91 -6.66 -40.10 61.39
N GLN A 92 -6.13 -40.21 62.60
CA GLN A 92 -4.86 -39.59 63.00
C GLN A 92 -3.69 -40.24 62.25
N ALA A 93 -3.67 -41.57 62.15
CA ALA A 93 -2.67 -42.31 61.38
C ALA A 93 -2.64 -41.84 59.91
N ALA A 94 -3.79 -41.71 59.26
CA ALA A 94 -3.87 -41.22 57.88
C ALA A 94 -3.31 -39.79 57.70
N VAL A 95 -3.49 -38.90 58.69
CA VAL A 95 -2.94 -37.53 58.67
C VAL A 95 -1.42 -37.55 58.86
N LEU A 96 -0.91 -38.35 59.79
CA LEU A 96 0.53 -38.47 60.05
C LEU A 96 1.27 -39.07 58.85
N ILE A 97 0.77 -40.16 58.28
CA ILE A 97 1.31 -40.79 57.07
C ILE A 97 1.34 -39.79 55.90
N ARG A 98 0.26 -39.02 55.71
CA ARG A 98 0.21 -37.98 54.68
C ARG A 98 1.24 -36.87 54.90
N ARG A 99 1.46 -36.45 56.16
CA ARG A 99 2.46 -35.43 56.49
C ARG A 99 3.88 -35.95 56.28
N ALA A 100 4.19 -37.17 56.71
CA ALA A 100 5.49 -37.81 56.53
C ALA A 100 5.85 -37.95 55.05
N ARG A 101 4.96 -38.52 54.23
CA ARG A 101 5.18 -38.67 52.78
C ARG A 101 5.28 -37.33 52.04
N LYS A 102 4.61 -36.26 52.50
CA LYS A 102 4.78 -34.92 51.95
C LYS A 102 6.14 -34.30 52.27
N ARG A 103 6.74 -34.60 53.43
CA ARG A 103 8.07 -34.11 53.82
C ARG A 103 9.20 -34.81 53.08
N GLN A 104 9.02 -36.08 52.73
CA GLN A 104 9.98 -36.88 51.95
C GLN A 104 9.97 -36.58 50.44
N ARG A 105 9.22 -35.57 49.98
CA ARG A 105 9.24 -35.17 48.57
C ARG A 105 10.63 -34.62 48.20
N PRO A 106 11.22 -35.05 47.06
CA PRO A 106 12.50 -34.51 46.62
C PRO A 106 12.39 -33.01 46.36
N LEU A 107 13.48 -32.25 46.58
CA LEU A 107 13.52 -30.80 46.37
C LEU A 107 13.06 -30.39 44.96
N ILE A 108 13.39 -31.21 43.94
CA ILE A 108 12.96 -31.03 42.56
C ILE A 108 11.43 -30.97 42.42
N TRP A 109 10.68 -31.74 43.23
CA TRP A 109 9.22 -31.71 43.22
C TRP A 109 8.69 -30.37 43.74
N TRP A 110 9.29 -29.83 44.80
CA TRP A 110 8.94 -28.52 45.33
C TRP A 110 9.33 -27.39 44.37
N ALA A 111 10.50 -27.49 43.73
CA ALA A 111 10.94 -26.56 42.70
C ALA A 111 9.98 -26.56 41.49
N TRP A 112 9.62 -27.73 40.97
CA TRP A 112 8.67 -27.88 39.87
C TRP A 112 7.28 -27.34 40.21
N ARG A 113 6.79 -27.60 41.43
CA ARG A 113 5.52 -27.05 41.90
C ARG A 113 5.55 -25.53 42.00
N ARG A 114 6.62 -24.95 42.52
CA ARG A 114 6.80 -23.49 42.60
C ARG A 114 6.92 -22.88 41.20
N ALA A 115 7.61 -23.54 40.28
CA ALA A 115 7.69 -23.13 38.87
C ALA A 115 6.30 -23.10 38.22
N TRP A 116 5.48 -24.13 38.39
CA TRP A 116 4.10 -24.13 37.90
C TRP A 116 3.21 -23.08 38.55
N GLN A 117 3.37 -22.83 39.86
CA GLN A 117 2.66 -21.74 40.54
C GLN A 117 3.07 -20.37 39.98
N GLY A 118 4.36 -20.17 39.70
CA GLY A 118 4.87 -18.96 39.06
C GLY A 118 4.34 -18.79 37.64
N ALA A 119 4.38 -19.86 36.83
CA ALA A 119 3.85 -19.85 35.47
C ALA A 119 2.33 -19.56 35.45
N ALA A 120 1.56 -20.17 36.37
CA ALA A 120 0.13 -19.91 36.50
C ALA A 120 -0.17 -18.47 36.94
N ALA A 121 0.64 -17.91 37.86
CA ALA A 121 0.51 -16.52 38.28
C ALA A 121 0.85 -15.55 37.13
N LEU A 122 1.91 -15.81 36.36
CA LEU A 122 2.26 -15.04 35.18
C LEU A 122 1.17 -15.10 34.11
N PHE A 123 0.63 -16.29 33.84
CA PHE A 123 -0.48 -16.47 32.92
C PHE A 123 -1.72 -15.69 33.37
N GLY A 124 -2.06 -15.74 34.66
CA GLY A 124 -3.15 -14.96 35.24
C GLY A 124 -2.93 -13.45 35.09
N LEU A 125 -1.70 -12.96 35.30
CA LEU A 125 -1.35 -11.56 35.12
C LEU A 125 -1.49 -11.12 33.65
N VAL A 126 -0.98 -11.92 32.70
CA VAL A 126 -1.12 -11.65 31.27
C VAL A 126 -2.59 -11.61 30.87
N LEU A 127 -3.40 -12.57 31.35
CA LEU A 127 -4.85 -12.58 31.06
C LEU A 127 -5.55 -11.34 31.63
N LEU A 128 -5.18 -10.90 32.83
CA LEU A 128 -5.72 -9.67 33.43
C LEU A 128 -5.35 -8.43 32.61
N LEU A 129 -4.10 -8.31 32.17
CA LEU A 129 -3.63 -7.20 31.33
C LEU A 129 -4.34 -7.18 29.97
N LEU A 130 -4.49 -8.34 29.34
CA LEU A 130 -5.23 -8.45 28.07
C LEU A 130 -6.71 -8.13 28.26
N THR A 131 -7.33 -8.62 29.34
CA THR A 131 -8.75 -8.31 29.63
C THR A 131 -8.94 -6.82 29.90
N TRP A 132 -8.04 -6.21 30.68
CA TRP A 132 -8.06 -4.77 30.94
C TRP A 132 -7.89 -3.95 29.65
N SER A 133 -6.93 -4.34 28.80
CA SER A 133 -6.70 -3.71 27.50
C SER A 133 -7.94 -3.82 26.60
N TYR A 134 -8.55 -5.01 26.53
CA TYR A 134 -9.79 -5.22 25.79
C TYR A 134 -10.91 -4.31 26.28
N ILE A 135 -11.17 -4.27 27.60
CA ILE A 135 -12.18 -3.37 28.19
C ILE A 135 -11.87 -1.90 27.85
N ARG A 136 -10.61 -1.50 27.95
CA ARG A 136 -10.16 -0.14 27.62
C ARG A 136 -10.48 0.22 26.16
N MET A 137 -10.30 -0.71 25.22
CA MET A 137 -10.57 -0.50 23.79
C MET A 137 -12.06 -0.48 23.42
N VAL A 138 -12.90 -1.30 24.06
CA VAL A 138 -14.35 -1.34 23.79
C VAL A 138 -15.13 -0.27 24.54
N SER A 139 -14.52 0.34 25.58
CA SER A 139 -15.15 1.41 26.37
C SER A 139 -15.13 2.79 25.71
N VAL A 140 -14.47 2.95 24.56
CA VAL A 140 -14.41 4.19 23.79
C VAL A 140 -14.64 3.92 22.31
N SER A 141 -15.25 4.88 21.62
CA SER A 141 -15.47 4.83 20.19
C SER A 141 -14.67 5.93 19.47
N PRO A 142 -14.35 5.74 18.18
CA PRO A 142 -13.78 6.79 17.34
C PRO A 142 -14.68 8.03 17.31
N THR A 143 -14.07 9.21 17.20
CA THR A 143 -14.80 10.49 17.08
C THR A 143 -14.47 11.10 15.73
N ILE A 144 -15.43 11.08 14.81
CA ILE A 144 -15.32 11.71 13.50
C ILE A 144 -15.66 13.18 13.67
N SER A 145 -14.66 14.05 13.59
CA SER A 145 -14.83 15.50 13.81
C SER A 145 -14.82 16.30 12.52
N ARG A 146 -14.23 15.77 11.44
CA ARG A 146 -14.13 16.44 10.13
C ARG A 146 -14.55 15.53 8.99
N ASP A 147 -15.22 16.14 8.01
CA ASP A 147 -15.55 15.50 6.74
C ASP A 147 -14.48 15.82 5.69
N TYR A 148 -13.39 15.06 5.72
CA TYR A 148 -12.30 15.22 4.76
C TYR A 148 -12.72 14.93 3.31
N LEU A 149 -13.77 14.16 3.08
CA LEU A 149 -14.28 13.90 1.72
C LEU A 149 -14.96 15.15 1.15
N ALA A 150 -15.79 15.83 1.95
CA ALA A 150 -16.39 17.10 1.55
C ALA A 150 -15.32 18.18 1.30
N GLU A 151 -14.32 18.28 2.18
CA GLU A 151 -13.21 19.21 2.01
C GLU A 151 -12.40 18.92 0.73
N MET A 152 -12.10 17.65 0.46
CA MET A 152 -11.38 17.22 -0.75
C MET A 152 -12.14 17.57 -2.03
N ASN A 153 -13.47 17.43 -2.04
CA ASN A 153 -14.32 17.72 -3.19
C ASN A 153 -14.69 19.20 -3.35
N ALA A 154 -14.35 20.07 -2.39
CA ALA A 154 -14.80 21.46 -2.38
C ALA A 154 -14.45 22.22 -3.67
N ARG A 155 -13.24 21.98 -4.23
CA ARG A 155 -12.80 22.62 -5.49
C ARG A 155 -13.60 22.13 -6.69
N ALA A 156 -13.81 20.82 -6.82
CA ALA A 156 -14.61 20.25 -7.91
C ALA A 156 -16.09 20.70 -7.84
N ILE A 157 -16.65 20.80 -6.63
CA ILE A 157 -18.02 21.28 -6.42
C ILE A 157 -18.15 22.75 -6.81
N ALA A 158 -17.13 23.58 -6.58
CA ALA A 158 -17.12 24.99 -6.90
C ALA A 158 -17.17 25.29 -8.41
N VAL A 159 -16.87 24.32 -9.28
CA VAL A 159 -16.99 24.47 -10.73
C VAL A 159 -18.47 24.50 -11.14
N PRO A 160 -18.96 25.57 -11.79
CA PRO A 160 -20.33 25.67 -12.29
C PRO A 160 -20.69 24.47 -13.17
N GLN A 161 -21.90 23.92 -13.00
CA GLN A 161 -22.28 22.64 -13.63
C GLN A 161 -22.22 22.65 -15.16
N ASP A 162 -22.55 23.79 -15.77
CA ASP A 162 -22.52 24.05 -17.21
C ASP A 162 -21.11 24.30 -17.76
N GLU A 163 -20.14 24.57 -16.90
CA GLU A 163 -18.74 24.83 -17.28
C GLU A 163 -17.81 23.64 -16.98
N ARG A 164 -18.35 22.49 -16.53
CA ARG A 164 -17.55 21.31 -16.16
C ARG A 164 -16.99 20.58 -17.38
N ALA A 165 -15.72 20.19 -17.31
CA ALA A 165 -15.12 19.36 -18.34
C ALA A 165 -15.50 17.88 -18.25
N TRP A 166 -15.85 17.36 -17.06
CA TRP A 166 -16.10 15.93 -16.87
C TRP A 166 -17.18 15.36 -17.79
N PRO A 167 -18.36 16.00 -17.96
CA PRO A 167 -19.36 15.52 -18.91
C PRO A 167 -18.83 15.41 -20.35
N LEU A 168 -18.01 16.36 -20.80
CA LEU A 168 -17.40 16.37 -22.13
C LEU A 168 -16.43 15.19 -22.30
N VAL A 169 -15.55 14.99 -21.30
CA VAL A 169 -14.60 13.87 -21.29
C VAL A 169 -15.34 12.54 -21.27
N ARG A 170 -16.36 12.41 -20.43
CA ARG A 170 -17.19 11.20 -20.32
C ARG A 170 -17.88 10.86 -21.64
N GLU A 171 -18.57 11.83 -22.24
CA GLU A 171 -19.27 11.62 -23.51
C GLU A 171 -18.30 11.22 -24.63
N ALA A 172 -17.16 11.92 -24.74
CA ALA A 172 -16.14 11.59 -25.72
C ALA A 172 -15.58 10.18 -25.54
N MET A 173 -15.25 9.82 -24.29
CA MET A 173 -14.66 8.51 -23.99
C MET A 173 -15.66 7.37 -24.15
N LEU A 174 -16.95 7.58 -23.86
CA LEU A 174 -18.00 6.63 -24.18
C LEU A 174 -18.14 6.42 -25.69
N ALA A 175 -18.11 7.51 -26.47
CA ALA A 175 -18.18 7.43 -27.93
C ALA A 175 -16.97 6.70 -28.52
N ILE A 176 -15.75 6.96 -28.03
CA ILE A 176 -14.52 6.29 -28.47
C ILE A 176 -14.52 4.80 -28.08
N ASN A 177 -15.07 4.46 -26.92
CA ASN A 177 -15.14 3.07 -26.47
C ASN A 177 -16.29 2.30 -27.11
N ALA A 178 -17.28 2.98 -27.70
CA ALA A 178 -18.39 2.35 -28.39
C ALA A 178 -17.88 1.63 -29.66
N GLY A 179 -17.97 0.30 -29.67
CA GLY A 179 -17.47 -0.49 -30.80
C GLY A 179 -15.95 -0.71 -30.79
N ARG A 180 -15.32 -0.66 -29.61
CA ARG A 180 -13.89 -0.93 -29.42
C ARG A 180 -13.44 -2.19 -30.17
N THR A 181 -12.44 -2.01 -31.04
CA THR A 181 -11.78 -3.08 -31.79
C THR A 181 -10.40 -3.37 -31.22
N SER A 182 -9.76 -4.47 -31.65
CA SER A 182 -8.36 -4.77 -31.26
C SER A 182 -7.38 -3.66 -31.64
N GLN A 183 -7.68 -2.85 -32.66
CA GLN A 183 -6.85 -1.74 -33.11
C GLN A 183 -6.81 -0.57 -32.12
N HIS A 184 -7.76 -0.47 -31.19
CA HIS A 184 -7.73 0.56 -30.14
C HIS A 184 -6.54 0.40 -29.18
N GLN A 185 -5.87 -0.76 -29.18
CA GLN A 185 -4.61 -0.98 -28.45
C GLN A 185 -3.47 -0.08 -28.94
N PHE A 186 -3.57 0.45 -30.17
CA PHE A 186 -2.56 1.32 -30.77
C PHE A 186 -2.77 2.81 -30.41
N ALA A 187 -3.78 3.14 -29.59
CA ALA A 187 -3.98 4.50 -29.12
C ALA A 187 -2.69 5.04 -28.48
N GLY A 188 -2.27 6.23 -28.89
CA GLY A 188 -0.99 6.84 -28.50
C GLY A 188 0.14 6.64 -29.52
N ALA A 189 -0.06 5.86 -30.59
CA ALA A 189 0.89 5.77 -31.69
C ALA A 189 1.02 7.12 -32.41
N ARG A 190 2.25 7.42 -32.84
CA ARG A 190 2.61 8.57 -33.70
C ARG A 190 2.63 8.16 -35.17
N SER A 191 2.72 9.14 -36.06
CA SER A 191 2.92 8.86 -37.49
C SER A 191 4.22 8.07 -37.71
N GLY A 192 4.16 6.98 -38.48
CA GLY A 192 5.30 6.09 -38.74
C GLY A 192 5.59 5.03 -37.64
N GLU A 193 4.89 5.06 -36.51
CA GLU A 193 5.00 4.02 -35.48
C GLU A 193 4.16 2.77 -35.82
N GLU A 194 4.46 1.66 -35.15
CA GLU A 194 3.69 0.42 -35.33
C GLU A 194 2.22 0.64 -34.96
N GLY A 195 1.30 0.26 -35.85
CA GLY A 195 -0.13 0.40 -35.63
C GLY A 195 -0.74 1.73 -36.07
N TRP A 196 0.05 2.71 -36.54
CA TRP A 196 -0.45 4.01 -37.01
C TRP A 196 -1.49 3.90 -38.13
N ASP A 197 -1.19 3.11 -39.17
CA ASP A 197 -2.09 2.95 -40.33
C ASP A 197 -3.43 2.32 -39.96
N ALA A 198 -3.45 1.48 -38.92
CA ALA A 198 -4.67 0.89 -38.39
C ALA A 198 -5.45 1.86 -37.49
N LEU A 199 -4.75 2.78 -36.80
CA LEU A 199 -5.36 3.76 -35.91
C LEU A 199 -5.98 4.94 -36.67
N ARG A 200 -5.36 5.38 -37.77
CA ARG A 200 -5.83 6.53 -38.57
C ARG A 200 -7.34 6.50 -38.89
N PRO A 201 -7.92 5.44 -39.48
CA PRO A 201 -9.35 5.41 -39.79
C PRO A 201 -10.22 5.44 -38.53
N ILE A 202 -9.70 5.03 -37.36
CA ILE A 202 -10.42 5.14 -36.07
C ILE A 202 -10.45 6.60 -35.62
N LEU A 203 -9.36 7.35 -35.75
CA LEU A 203 -9.34 8.78 -35.41
C LEU A 203 -10.32 9.57 -36.30
N GLU A 204 -10.34 9.25 -37.60
CA GLU A 204 -11.24 9.87 -38.57
C GLU A 204 -12.72 9.54 -38.30
N SER A 205 -13.04 8.35 -37.80
CA SER A 205 -14.42 8.00 -37.43
C SER A 205 -14.88 8.65 -36.12
N HIS A 206 -13.95 9.07 -35.26
CA HIS A 206 -14.23 9.66 -33.94
C HIS A 206 -13.99 11.18 -33.86
N VAL A 207 -14.00 11.90 -34.98
CA VAL A 207 -13.75 13.37 -35.02
C VAL A 207 -14.59 14.13 -33.99
N LYS A 208 -15.90 13.84 -33.88
CA LYS A 208 -16.80 14.51 -32.92
C LYS A 208 -16.39 14.28 -31.46
N ALA A 209 -15.98 13.07 -31.11
CA ALA A 209 -15.53 12.75 -29.76
C ALA A 209 -14.19 13.45 -29.46
N LEU A 210 -13.30 13.52 -30.43
CA LEU A 210 -12.02 14.22 -30.31
C LEU A 210 -12.22 15.75 -30.23
N ASP A 211 -13.23 16.31 -30.90
CA ASP A 211 -13.64 17.72 -30.75
C ASP A 211 -14.14 18.01 -29.34
N LEU A 212 -14.93 17.12 -28.74
CA LEU A 212 -15.35 17.24 -27.34
C LEU A 212 -14.13 17.23 -26.41
N LEU A 213 -13.17 16.32 -26.60
CA LEU A 213 -11.92 16.32 -25.81
C LEU A 213 -11.12 17.62 -26.01
N ARG A 214 -11.06 18.17 -27.23
CA ARG A 214 -10.39 19.45 -27.49
C ARG A 214 -11.04 20.62 -26.77
N SER A 215 -12.37 20.65 -26.70
CA SER A 215 -13.14 21.74 -26.07
C SER A 215 -12.87 21.89 -24.57
N VAL A 216 -12.33 20.85 -23.92
CA VAL A 216 -11.87 20.89 -22.52
C VAL A 216 -10.89 22.05 -22.29
N LYS A 217 -10.11 22.46 -23.30
CA LYS A 217 -9.15 23.57 -23.16
C LYS A 217 -9.77 24.90 -22.70
N ASP A 218 -11.06 25.07 -22.96
CA ASP A 218 -11.83 26.30 -22.69
C ASP A 218 -12.60 26.23 -21.36
N THR A 219 -12.49 25.11 -20.62
CA THR A 219 -13.21 24.91 -19.35
C THR A 219 -12.36 25.29 -18.13
N PRO A 220 -12.95 25.91 -17.09
CA PRO A 220 -12.24 26.33 -15.89
C PRO A 220 -11.81 25.14 -15.01
N GLY A 221 -12.52 24.02 -15.10
CA GLY A 221 -12.32 22.87 -14.21
C GLY A 221 -12.99 21.58 -14.69
N LEU A 222 -12.55 20.46 -14.13
CA LEU A 222 -13.11 19.13 -14.35
C LEU A 222 -14.50 18.99 -13.76
N GLY A 223 -14.66 19.36 -12.50
CA GLY A 223 -15.93 19.25 -11.76
C GLY A 223 -16.35 17.80 -11.46
N TYR A 224 -15.41 16.87 -11.40
CA TYR A 224 -15.66 15.48 -10.99
C TYR A 224 -15.69 15.37 -9.47
N VAL A 225 -16.81 14.90 -8.92
CA VAL A 225 -16.98 14.71 -7.47
C VAL A 225 -16.62 13.27 -7.11
N ALA A 226 -15.52 13.07 -6.41
CA ALA A 226 -15.05 11.75 -6.00
C ALA A 226 -15.86 11.20 -4.82
N GLY A 227 -16.02 9.89 -4.74
CA GLY A 227 -16.74 9.23 -3.67
C GLY A 227 -16.38 7.76 -3.53
N HIS A 228 -16.99 7.09 -2.56
CA HIS A 228 -16.84 5.63 -2.35
C HIS A 228 -17.48 4.80 -3.46
N TRP A 229 -18.41 5.40 -4.21
CA TRP A 229 -19.16 4.74 -5.25
C TRP A 229 -19.13 5.59 -6.52
N ILE A 230 -19.11 4.89 -7.65
CA ILE A 230 -19.20 5.52 -8.97
C ILE A 230 -20.68 5.85 -9.24
N ALA A 231 -20.94 7.06 -9.74
CA ALA A 231 -22.29 7.46 -10.14
C ALA A 231 -22.79 6.59 -11.30
N ALA A 232 -24.09 6.28 -11.32
CA ALA A 232 -24.68 5.41 -12.34
C ALA A 232 -24.43 5.91 -13.78
N GLU A 233 -24.41 7.23 -13.97
CA GLU A 233 -24.09 7.87 -15.26
C GLU A 233 -22.63 7.75 -15.68
N ASP A 234 -21.71 7.62 -14.72
CA ASP A 234 -20.28 7.48 -14.98
C ASP A 234 -19.86 6.02 -15.13
N TRP A 235 -20.64 5.08 -14.57
CA TRP A 235 -20.30 3.66 -14.56
C TRP A 235 -19.84 3.10 -15.92
N PRO A 236 -20.53 3.37 -17.04
CA PRO A 236 -20.15 2.81 -18.34
C PRO A 236 -18.79 3.29 -18.86
N VAL A 237 -18.29 4.44 -18.38
CA VAL A 237 -16.97 4.95 -18.83
C VAL A 237 -15.82 4.19 -18.17
N PHE A 238 -16.03 3.70 -16.95
CA PHE A 238 -15.03 2.97 -16.18
C PHE A 238 -15.15 1.45 -16.35
N HIS A 239 -16.38 0.97 -16.54
CA HIS A 239 -16.72 -0.45 -16.61
C HIS A 239 -17.65 -0.72 -17.81
N PRO A 240 -17.13 -0.61 -19.06
CA PRO A 240 -17.97 -0.69 -20.27
C PRO A 240 -18.69 -2.04 -20.42
N ASP A 241 -18.10 -3.12 -19.92
CA ASP A 241 -18.61 -4.49 -20.08
C ASP A 241 -19.30 -5.06 -18.81
N VAL A 242 -19.43 -4.24 -17.76
CA VAL A 242 -20.00 -4.69 -16.48
C VAL A 242 -21.32 -3.95 -16.24
N PRO A 243 -22.44 -4.65 -15.99
CA PRO A 243 -23.68 -4.00 -15.59
C PRO A 243 -23.49 -3.18 -14.30
N TYR A 244 -24.16 -2.04 -14.21
CA TYR A 244 -24.16 -1.25 -12.98
C TYR A 244 -24.86 -2.02 -11.87
N ASP A 245 -24.13 -2.29 -10.79
CA ASP A 245 -24.69 -2.81 -9.55
C ASP A 245 -24.81 -1.64 -8.55
N PRO A 246 -26.03 -1.22 -8.17
CA PRO A 246 -26.19 -0.09 -7.26
C PRO A 246 -25.53 -0.40 -5.92
N PRO A 247 -24.82 0.58 -5.33
CA PRO A 247 -24.19 0.36 -4.04
C PRO A 247 -25.25 0.06 -2.97
N PRO A 248 -24.89 -0.72 -1.93
CA PRO A 248 -25.78 -0.93 -0.80
C PRO A 248 -26.20 0.42 -0.20
N ALA A 249 -27.44 0.50 0.27
CA ALA A 249 -27.99 1.74 0.82
C ALA A 249 -27.04 2.37 1.85
N PRO A 250 -26.82 3.70 1.82
CA PRO A 250 -25.89 4.35 2.72
C PRO A 250 -26.27 4.04 4.17
N VAL A 251 -25.30 3.55 4.94
CA VAL A 251 -25.47 3.31 6.38
C VAL A 251 -25.77 4.66 7.04
N GLN A 252 -26.83 4.74 7.84
CA GLN A 252 -27.24 6.00 8.45
C GLN A 252 -26.12 6.58 9.34
N PRO A 253 -25.93 7.92 9.35
CA PRO A 253 -24.97 8.56 10.23
C PRO A 253 -25.32 8.25 11.70
N GLY A 254 -24.48 7.46 12.38
CA GLY A 254 -24.65 7.13 13.80
C GLY A 254 -24.86 5.64 14.10
N GLU A 255 -25.18 4.81 13.11
CA GLU A 255 -25.23 3.36 13.29
C GLU A 255 -23.83 2.76 13.06
N THR A 256 -23.06 2.65 14.14
CA THR A 256 -21.81 1.87 14.25
C THR A 256 -20.80 2.07 13.12
N ALA A 257 -19.82 2.97 13.33
CA ALA A 257 -18.49 2.92 12.71
C ALA A 257 -18.47 2.24 11.33
N ALA A 258 -19.04 2.89 10.31
CA ALA A 258 -19.26 2.28 9.01
C ALA A 258 -17.93 1.76 8.44
N ILE A 259 -17.76 0.45 8.53
CA ILE A 259 -16.72 -0.36 7.90
C ILE A 259 -16.81 -0.02 6.40
N GLY A 260 -15.87 0.79 5.89
CA GLY A 260 -15.74 1.07 4.44
C GLY A 260 -15.98 2.51 3.94
N THR A 261 -16.12 3.55 4.77
CA THR A 261 -16.41 4.94 4.30
C THR A 261 -15.31 5.99 4.58
N GLY A 262 -14.07 5.56 4.80
CA GLY A 262 -12.92 6.47 4.98
C GLY A 262 -12.42 7.08 3.67
N LEU A 263 -11.63 8.15 3.75
CA LEU A 263 -11.00 8.78 2.60
C LEU A 263 -10.11 7.79 1.82
N ILE A 264 -9.50 6.84 2.53
CA ILE A 264 -8.70 5.74 1.93
C ILE A 264 -9.49 4.85 0.97
N GLY A 265 -10.81 4.73 1.14
CA GLY A 265 -11.68 3.94 0.29
C GLY A 265 -12.32 4.73 -0.86
N VAL A 266 -11.98 6.02 -1.01
CA VAL A 266 -12.52 6.86 -2.06
C VAL A 266 -11.87 6.49 -3.39
N LEU A 267 -12.70 6.26 -4.40
CA LEU A 267 -12.24 5.87 -5.71
C LEU A 267 -11.90 7.12 -6.54
N LEU A 268 -10.75 7.08 -7.22
CA LEU A 268 -10.30 8.12 -8.15
C LEU A 268 -10.16 7.60 -9.60
N PRO A 269 -11.19 6.92 -10.16
CA PRO A 269 -11.09 6.26 -11.46
C PRO A 269 -10.97 7.24 -12.63
N GLN A 270 -11.44 8.49 -12.46
CA GLN A 270 -11.34 9.57 -13.43
C GLN A 270 -9.90 9.83 -13.87
N LEU A 271 -8.91 9.62 -13.00
CA LEU A 271 -7.50 9.81 -13.34
C LEU A 271 -7.04 8.92 -14.50
N SER A 272 -7.52 7.67 -14.54
CA SER A 272 -7.21 6.75 -15.63
C SER A 272 -7.84 7.20 -16.95
N VAL A 273 -9.03 7.81 -16.89
CA VAL A 273 -9.77 8.31 -18.05
C VAL A 273 -9.11 9.56 -18.61
N LEU A 274 -8.65 10.49 -17.75
CA LEU A 274 -7.91 11.69 -18.19
C LEU A 274 -6.59 11.33 -18.88
N ARG A 275 -5.88 10.30 -18.39
CA ARG A 275 -4.69 9.76 -19.06
C ARG A 275 -5.04 9.20 -20.43
N GLN A 276 -6.08 8.36 -20.53
CA GLN A 276 -6.52 7.79 -21.80
C GLN A 276 -6.98 8.87 -22.79
N ALA A 277 -7.73 9.88 -22.34
CA ALA A 277 -8.13 11.02 -23.16
C ALA A 277 -6.91 11.76 -23.74
N SER A 278 -5.86 11.94 -22.93
CA SER A 278 -4.60 12.56 -23.37
C SER A 278 -3.85 11.69 -24.40
N VAL A 279 -3.93 10.37 -24.27
CA VAL A 279 -3.38 9.41 -25.25
C VAL A 279 -4.10 9.52 -26.61
N TRP A 280 -5.43 9.68 -26.60
CA TRP A 280 -6.20 9.91 -27.84
C TRP A 280 -5.90 11.26 -28.48
N LEU A 281 -5.82 12.33 -27.67
CA LEU A 281 -5.41 13.66 -28.13
C LEU A 281 -4.00 13.66 -28.72
N LYS A 282 -3.07 12.87 -28.16
CA LYS A 282 -1.73 12.65 -28.73
C LYS A 282 -1.82 12.06 -30.14
N SER A 283 -2.56 10.98 -30.35
CA SER A 283 -2.66 10.38 -31.69
C SER A 283 -3.34 11.34 -32.67
N ASP A 284 -4.35 12.07 -32.22
CA ASP A 284 -5.01 13.08 -33.05
C ASP A 284 -4.10 14.27 -33.40
N LEU A 285 -3.20 14.66 -32.49
CA LEU A 285 -2.15 15.64 -32.75
C LEU A 285 -1.28 15.22 -33.93
N TRP A 286 -0.82 13.96 -33.96
CA TRP A 286 0.01 13.48 -35.07
C TRP A 286 -0.73 13.42 -36.40
N LEU A 287 -2.03 13.11 -36.37
CA LEU A 287 -2.87 13.18 -37.57
C LEU A 287 -3.00 14.63 -38.06
N ALA A 288 -3.16 15.59 -37.14
CA ALA A 288 -3.21 17.01 -37.45
C ALA A 288 -1.88 17.52 -38.02
N LEU A 289 -0.74 17.12 -37.45
CA LEU A 289 0.59 17.47 -37.94
C LEU A 289 0.88 16.91 -39.34
N GLU A 290 0.50 15.65 -39.59
CA GLU A 290 0.64 14.99 -40.90
C GLU A 290 -0.23 15.66 -41.98
N THR A 291 -1.43 16.12 -41.61
CA THR A 291 -2.36 16.79 -42.53
C THR A 291 -2.11 18.30 -42.66
N GLY A 292 -1.15 18.86 -41.92
CA GLY A 292 -0.84 20.29 -41.95
C GLY A 292 -1.84 21.18 -41.19
N ASP A 293 -2.70 20.61 -40.34
CA ASP A 293 -3.67 21.34 -39.54
C ASP A 293 -3.05 21.81 -38.21
N GLY A 294 -2.38 22.96 -38.27
CA GLY A 294 -1.71 23.57 -37.13
C GLY A 294 -2.64 24.00 -36.00
N GLU A 295 -3.87 24.43 -36.30
CA GLU A 295 -4.83 24.87 -35.27
C GLU A 295 -5.37 23.67 -34.50
N ARG A 296 -5.69 22.55 -35.18
CA ARG A 296 -6.05 21.29 -34.52
C ARG A 296 -4.91 20.75 -33.67
N ALA A 297 -3.67 20.77 -34.19
CA ALA A 297 -2.48 20.37 -33.44
C ALA A 297 -2.30 21.21 -32.16
N ALA A 298 -2.36 22.53 -32.27
CA ALA A 298 -2.25 23.44 -31.13
C ALA A 298 -3.40 23.26 -30.13
N ALA A 299 -4.62 22.99 -30.60
CA ALA A 299 -5.78 22.72 -29.75
C ALA A 299 -5.64 21.39 -28.97
N ASN A 300 -5.12 20.33 -29.60
CA ASN A 300 -4.85 19.06 -28.92
C ASN A 300 -3.82 19.22 -27.79
N LEU A 301 -2.71 19.92 -28.06
CA LEU A 301 -1.68 20.21 -27.06
C LEU A 301 -2.23 21.05 -25.90
N GLN A 302 -3.03 22.08 -26.20
CA GLN A 302 -3.72 22.87 -25.17
C GLN A 302 -4.68 21.99 -24.35
N ALA A 303 -5.47 21.12 -24.98
CA ALA A 303 -6.37 20.22 -24.27
C ALA A 303 -5.61 19.27 -23.33
N MET A 304 -4.50 18.66 -23.78
CA MET A 304 -3.65 17.80 -22.93
C MET A 304 -3.11 18.54 -21.70
N LEU A 305 -2.56 19.75 -21.90
CA LEU A 305 -2.11 20.60 -20.80
C LEU A 305 -3.27 20.97 -19.84
N THR A 306 -4.51 21.05 -20.35
CA THR A 306 -5.69 21.37 -19.52
C THR A 306 -6.09 20.19 -18.67
N LEU A 307 -6.14 19.00 -19.27
CA LEU A 307 -6.41 17.75 -18.58
C LEU A 307 -5.39 17.52 -17.48
N ALA A 308 -4.11 17.84 -17.71
CA ALA A 308 -3.10 17.82 -16.66
C ALA A 308 -3.46 18.75 -15.50
N LYS A 309 -3.82 20.02 -15.77
CA LYS A 309 -4.23 20.99 -14.73
C LYS A 309 -5.48 20.53 -13.96
N HIS A 310 -6.46 19.99 -14.66
CA HIS A 310 -7.73 19.53 -14.09
C HIS A 310 -7.58 18.39 -13.07
N THR A 311 -6.47 17.64 -13.11
CA THR A 311 -6.20 16.65 -12.06
C THR A 311 -6.01 17.27 -10.67
N ASP A 312 -5.58 18.55 -10.56
CA ASP A 312 -5.29 19.23 -9.28
C ASP A 312 -6.55 19.59 -8.45
N GLU A 313 -7.75 19.40 -8.99
CA GLU A 313 -8.99 19.72 -8.26
C GLU A 313 -9.14 18.87 -7.00
N THR A 314 -8.66 17.63 -7.04
CA THR A 314 -8.58 16.77 -5.87
C THR A 314 -7.14 16.80 -5.34
N PRO A 315 -6.89 17.28 -4.11
CA PRO A 315 -5.54 17.57 -3.60
C PRO A 315 -4.76 16.33 -3.15
N MET A 316 -4.91 15.18 -3.81
CA MET A 316 -4.16 13.96 -3.47
C MET A 316 -2.84 13.87 -4.24
N LEU A 317 -1.84 13.22 -3.66
CA LEU A 317 -0.56 12.97 -4.30
C LEU A 317 -0.70 12.17 -5.60
N ILE A 318 -1.58 11.17 -5.63
CA ILE A 318 -1.85 10.41 -6.86
C ILE A 318 -2.38 11.30 -7.99
N ASN A 319 -3.18 12.33 -7.68
CA ASN A 319 -3.63 13.30 -8.67
C ASN A 319 -2.45 14.10 -9.22
N GLN A 320 -1.55 14.57 -8.36
CA GLN A 320 -0.34 15.29 -8.76
C GLN A 320 0.63 14.42 -9.57
N LEU A 321 0.74 13.12 -9.27
CA LEU A 321 1.55 12.20 -10.08
C LEU A 321 0.95 11.99 -11.48
N VAL A 322 -0.38 11.90 -11.56
CA VAL A 322 -1.09 11.79 -12.85
C VAL A 322 -1.00 13.10 -13.65
N LYS A 323 -1.08 14.25 -12.99
CA LYS A 323 -0.77 15.57 -13.58
C LYS A 323 0.58 15.55 -14.27
N ILE A 324 1.61 15.15 -13.52
CA ILE A 324 2.98 15.12 -14.01
C ILE A 324 3.09 14.18 -15.23
N ALA A 325 2.45 13.01 -15.18
CA ALA A 325 2.47 12.06 -16.30
C ALA A 325 1.82 12.64 -17.57
N ILE A 326 0.66 13.30 -17.46
CA ILE A 326 -0.02 13.92 -18.61
C ILE A 326 0.78 15.12 -19.14
N LEU A 327 1.33 15.93 -18.23
CA LEU A 327 2.17 17.07 -18.60
C LEU A 327 3.42 16.61 -19.34
N HIS A 328 4.14 15.60 -18.83
CA HIS A 328 5.33 15.06 -19.50
C HIS A 328 5.01 14.50 -20.89
N MET A 329 3.85 13.85 -21.04
CA MET A 329 3.36 13.42 -22.36
C MET A 329 3.19 14.63 -23.29
N ALA A 330 2.50 15.69 -22.85
CA ALA A 330 2.31 16.89 -23.66
C ALA A 330 3.64 17.58 -24.01
N LEU A 331 4.56 17.73 -23.05
CA LEU A 331 5.89 18.32 -23.27
C LEU A 331 6.68 17.55 -24.32
N THR A 332 6.68 16.21 -24.22
CA THR A 332 7.33 15.33 -25.21
C THR A 332 6.77 15.58 -26.61
N GLU A 333 5.45 15.65 -26.76
CA GLU A 333 4.86 15.88 -28.08
C GLU A 333 5.11 17.30 -28.61
N ILE A 334 5.24 18.31 -27.74
CA ILE A 334 5.66 19.66 -28.17
C ILE A 334 7.08 19.61 -28.76
N VAL A 335 8.01 18.96 -28.05
CA VAL A 335 9.40 18.79 -28.52
C VAL A 335 9.43 18.13 -29.89
N LEU A 336 8.76 16.99 -30.04
CA LEU A 336 8.74 16.24 -31.31
C LEU A 336 8.03 17.02 -32.42
N ALA A 337 6.95 17.74 -32.12
CA ALA A 337 6.27 18.58 -33.11
C ALA A 337 7.14 19.74 -33.59
N LEU A 338 7.96 20.33 -32.71
CA LEU A 338 8.95 21.34 -33.09
C LEU A 338 10.08 20.75 -33.94
N ASP A 339 10.48 19.50 -33.68
CA ASP A 339 11.57 18.85 -34.41
C ASP A 339 11.14 18.45 -35.83
N GLU A 340 9.98 17.81 -35.96
CA GLU A 340 9.56 17.16 -37.19
C GLU A 340 8.58 18.01 -38.02
N HIS A 341 7.81 18.89 -37.36
CA HIS A 341 6.66 19.59 -37.96
C HIS A 341 6.58 21.08 -37.58
N ALA A 342 7.71 21.74 -37.29
CA ALA A 342 7.74 23.15 -36.90
C ALA A 342 6.91 24.06 -37.81
N GLN A 343 7.00 23.86 -39.13
CA GLN A 343 6.29 24.63 -40.16
C GLN A 343 4.76 24.58 -40.03
N THR A 344 4.21 23.52 -39.44
CA THR A 344 2.77 23.37 -39.23
C THR A 344 2.27 24.24 -38.07
N LEU A 345 3.13 24.58 -37.12
CA LEU A 345 2.80 25.43 -35.97
C LEU A 345 3.19 26.89 -36.24
N THR A 346 2.22 27.80 -36.24
CA THR A 346 2.46 29.24 -36.42
C THR A 346 3.03 29.88 -35.15
N ASP A 347 3.60 31.08 -35.26
CA ASP A 347 4.13 31.80 -34.09
C ASP A 347 3.05 32.08 -33.05
N ALA A 348 1.83 32.38 -33.50
CA ALA A 348 0.67 32.54 -32.61
C ALA A 348 0.33 31.24 -31.85
N HIS A 349 0.53 30.07 -32.46
CA HIS A 349 0.33 28.78 -31.77
C HIS A 349 1.40 28.60 -30.70
N LEU A 350 2.66 28.87 -31.05
CA LEU A 350 3.80 28.75 -30.15
C LEU A 350 3.69 29.71 -28.95
N GLU A 351 3.24 30.94 -29.18
CA GLU A 351 2.97 31.92 -28.12
C GLU A 351 1.88 31.44 -27.16
N ARG A 352 0.76 30.92 -27.68
CA ARG A 352 -0.32 30.36 -26.84
C ARG A 352 0.17 29.20 -26.00
N LEU A 353 0.97 28.29 -26.58
CA LEU A 353 1.55 27.16 -25.85
C LEU A 353 2.54 27.63 -24.78
N ALA A 354 3.42 28.58 -25.10
CA ALA A 354 4.38 29.13 -24.16
C ALA A 354 3.68 29.84 -22.98
N HIS A 355 2.69 30.69 -23.25
CA HIS A 355 1.92 31.34 -22.18
C HIS A 355 1.26 30.33 -21.25
N ARG A 356 0.71 29.26 -21.83
CA ARG A 356 0.03 28.21 -21.07
C ARG A 356 0.98 27.41 -20.20
N LEU A 357 2.14 27.03 -20.74
CA LEU A 357 3.21 26.36 -19.99
C LEU A 357 3.77 27.24 -18.88
N ALA A 358 4.05 28.51 -19.16
CA ALA A 358 4.56 29.46 -18.16
C ALA A 358 3.57 29.71 -17.02
N SER A 359 2.26 29.65 -17.30
CA SER A 359 1.21 29.77 -16.27
C SER A 359 1.00 28.49 -15.44
N PHE A 360 1.60 27.36 -15.84
CA PHE A 360 1.36 26.07 -15.21
C PHE A 360 1.92 26.05 -13.78
N GLY A 361 1.12 25.58 -12.82
CA GLY A 361 1.47 25.66 -11.39
C GLY A 361 1.54 27.09 -10.82
N GLY A 362 0.99 28.10 -11.52
CA GLY A 362 1.11 29.49 -11.07
C GLY A 362 2.52 30.07 -11.26
N GLY A 363 3.32 29.48 -12.15
CA GLY A 363 4.70 29.89 -12.44
C GLY A 363 5.77 29.08 -11.70
N SER A 364 5.37 28.18 -10.79
CA SER A 364 6.29 27.23 -10.17
C SER A 364 5.55 25.93 -9.83
N LEU A 365 5.96 24.83 -10.45
CA LEU A 365 5.37 23.52 -10.18
C LEU A 365 5.87 23.01 -8.81
N THR A 366 5.02 23.05 -7.80
CA THR A 366 5.31 22.54 -6.46
C THR A 366 4.49 21.30 -6.16
N ILE A 367 4.96 20.53 -5.18
CA ILE A 367 4.20 19.41 -4.63
C ILE A 367 3.55 19.81 -3.30
N ASP A 368 2.30 19.40 -3.11
CA ASP A 368 1.53 19.63 -1.89
C ASP A 368 1.18 18.28 -1.25
N PHE A 369 1.32 18.18 0.08
CA PHE A 369 0.99 16.98 0.85
C PHE A 369 -0.27 17.15 1.71
N ALA A 370 -1.06 18.20 1.47
CA ALA A 370 -2.31 18.46 2.19
C ALA A 370 -3.31 17.30 2.08
N GLY A 371 -3.43 16.62 0.93
CA GLY A 371 -4.30 15.46 0.77
C GLY A 371 -3.82 14.23 1.54
N GLU A 372 -2.51 13.98 1.58
CA GLU A 372 -1.92 12.86 2.33
C GLU A 372 -2.10 13.09 3.83
N ARG A 373 -1.93 14.34 4.27
CA ARG A 373 -2.21 14.77 5.63
C ARG A 373 -3.70 14.59 5.97
N ALA A 374 -4.60 15.01 5.08
CA ALA A 374 -6.05 14.81 5.24
C ALA A 374 -6.41 13.31 5.35
N LEU A 375 -5.83 12.48 4.49
CA LEU A 375 -5.98 11.02 4.50
C LEU A 375 -5.52 10.43 5.83
N PHE A 376 -4.34 10.82 6.31
CA PHE A 376 -3.81 10.35 7.58
C PHE A 376 -4.70 10.74 8.76
N TYR A 377 -5.15 12.00 8.84
CA TYR A 377 -6.02 12.43 9.92
C TYR A 377 -7.44 11.83 9.83
N ASP A 378 -7.95 11.54 8.63
CA ASP A 378 -9.19 10.78 8.47
C ASP A 378 -9.04 9.35 9.01
N LEU A 379 -7.92 8.68 8.72
CA LEU A 379 -7.61 7.37 9.30
C LEU A 379 -7.48 7.48 10.83
N LEU A 380 -6.79 8.50 11.33
CA LEU A 380 -6.56 8.70 12.77
C LEU A 380 -7.89 8.88 13.52
N GLN A 381 -8.81 9.71 13.02
CA GLN A 381 -10.12 9.93 13.66
C GLN A 381 -11.04 8.70 13.62
N ARG A 382 -10.84 7.79 12.66
CA ARG A 382 -11.61 6.54 12.51
C ARG A 382 -11.03 5.38 13.30
N ILE A 383 -9.73 5.40 13.57
CA ILE A 383 -9.03 4.32 14.29
C ILE A 383 -8.94 4.61 15.80
N TYR A 384 -8.69 5.86 16.18
CA TYR A 384 -8.45 6.29 17.55
C TYR A 384 -9.62 7.10 18.12
N SER A 385 -9.83 6.99 19.43
CA SER A 385 -10.67 7.94 20.16
C SER A 385 -10.01 9.31 20.22
N ASP A 386 -10.72 10.32 20.72
CA ASP A 386 -10.18 11.64 21.04
C ASP A 386 -10.57 12.00 22.48
N ASP A 387 -9.64 12.48 23.29
CA ASP A 387 -9.87 12.95 24.66
C ASP A 387 -10.25 14.44 24.74
N GLY A 388 -10.31 15.13 23.59
CA GLY A 388 -10.60 16.56 23.47
C GLY A 388 -9.36 17.45 23.57
N GLN A 389 -8.18 16.87 23.82
CA GLN A 389 -6.88 17.55 23.81
C GLN A 389 -5.99 17.04 22.65
N GLY A 390 -6.57 16.30 21.71
CA GLY A 390 -5.87 15.74 20.56
C GLY A 390 -5.06 14.48 20.87
N ASP A 391 -5.20 13.92 22.08
CA ASP A 391 -4.71 12.57 22.37
C ASP A 391 -5.87 11.57 22.38
N GLY A 392 -5.58 10.29 22.56
CA GLY A 392 -6.57 9.24 22.46
C GLY A 392 -5.93 7.87 22.39
N ARG A 393 -6.77 6.86 22.25
CA ARG A 393 -6.34 5.46 22.26
C ARG A 393 -7.00 4.66 21.15
N LEU A 394 -6.32 3.60 20.76
CA LEU A 394 -6.82 2.66 19.78
C LEU A 394 -8.15 2.06 20.25
N THR A 395 -9.11 2.01 19.34
CA THR A 395 -10.47 1.54 19.62
C THR A 395 -10.72 0.18 18.96
N ALA A 396 -11.66 -0.59 19.51
CA ALA A 396 -12.05 -1.87 18.89
C ALA A 396 -12.71 -1.66 17.52
N ASP A 397 -13.52 -0.61 17.37
CA ASP A 397 -14.12 -0.19 16.09
C ASP A 397 -13.05 0.18 15.06
N GLY A 398 -12.03 0.92 15.49
CA GLY A 398 -10.91 1.34 14.67
C GLY A 398 -10.10 0.19 14.10
N ILE A 399 -9.83 -0.85 14.89
CA ILE A 399 -9.16 -2.05 14.37
C ILE A 399 -10.06 -2.79 13.36
N ARG A 400 -11.38 -2.88 13.62
CA ARG A 400 -12.32 -3.49 12.67
C ARG A 400 -12.35 -2.73 11.35
N PHE A 401 -12.37 -1.40 11.41
CA PHE A 401 -12.26 -0.53 10.24
C PHE A 401 -10.95 -0.80 9.50
N PHE A 402 -9.81 -0.82 10.21
CA PHE A 402 -8.50 -1.07 9.61
C PHE A 402 -8.39 -2.45 8.96
N ALA A 403 -8.89 -3.50 9.61
CA ALA A 403 -8.94 -4.85 9.05
C ALA A 403 -9.83 -4.92 7.79
N GLY A 404 -10.89 -4.13 7.71
CA GLY A 404 -11.74 -4.05 6.52
C GLY A 404 -11.06 -3.38 5.31
N ILE A 405 -10.01 -2.58 5.51
CA ILE A 405 -9.21 -2.02 4.40
C ILE A 405 -8.34 -3.11 3.75
N ASP A 406 -7.72 -3.98 4.55
CA ASP A 406 -6.83 -5.07 4.10
C ASP A 406 -7.56 -6.07 3.19
N ASP A 407 -8.82 -6.40 3.49
CA ASP A 407 -9.66 -7.27 2.65
C ASP A 407 -10.03 -6.63 1.29
N ALA A 408 -9.99 -5.29 1.17
CA ALA A 408 -10.33 -4.55 -0.05
C ALA A 408 -9.10 -4.21 -0.92
N SER A 409 -7.90 -4.04 -0.33
CA SER A 409 -6.68 -3.71 -1.07
C SER A 409 -5.84 -4.95 -1.37
N SER A 410 -5.89 -5.46 -2.60
CA SER A 410 -5.21 -6.71 -3.01
C SER A 410 -3.67 -6.67 -3.04
N SER A 411 -3.02 -5.52 -2.76
CA SER A 411 -1.60 -5.29 -3.03
C SER A 411 -0.68 -5.35 -1.81
N ALA A 412 -1.21 -5.35 -0.58
CA ALA A 412 -0.40 -5.51 0.63
C ALA A 412 -1.16 -6.39 1.62
N ARG A 413 -0.91 -7.71 1.60
CA ARG A 413 -1.39 -8.59 2.68
C ARG A 413 -0.74 -8.13 3.97
N MET A 414 -1.47 -7.37 4.77
CA MET A 414 -0.98 -6.97 6.07
C MET A 414 -0.91 -8.21 6.97
N PRO A 415 0.07 -8.33 7.89
CA PRO A 415 0.10 -9.43 8.84
C PRO A 415 -1.15 -9.34 9.72
N LEU A 416 -2.15 -10.13 9.32
CA LEU A 416 -3.52 -10.20 9.79
C LEU A 416 -3.61 -9.90 11.30
N ILE A 417 -4.29 -8.79 11.65
CA ILE A 417 -4.75 -8.56 13.02
C ILE A 417 -5.86 -9.59 13.27
N GLN A 418 -5.47 -10.82 13.61
CA GLN A 418 -6.44 -11.83 14.00
C GLN A 418 -7.13 -11.38 15.30
N GLN A 419 -8.46 -11.46 15.33
CA GLN A 419 -9.34 -11.21 16.49
C GLN A 419 -8.74 -11.58 17.87
N PRO A 420 -8.07 -12.74 18.09
CA PRO A 420 -7.47 -13.07 19.39
C PRO A 420 -6.31 -12.18 19.84
N LEU A 421 -5.65 -11.44 18.94
CA LEU A 421 -4.53 -10.54 19.28
C LEU A 421 -4.98 -9.09 19.58
N LEU A 422 -6.26 -8.76 19.38
CA LEU A 422 -6.81 -7.42 19.60
C LEU A 422 -6.38 -6.76 20.92
N PRO A 423 -6.42 -7.47 22.08
CA PRO A 423 -6.07 -6.85 23.34
C PRO A 423 -4.55 -6.62 23.50
N LEU A 424 -3.72 -7.40 22.79
CA LEU A 424 -2.28 -7.17 22.74
C LEU A 424 -1.97 -5.88 21.96
N TYR A 425 -2.67 -5.65 20.85
CA TYR A 425 -2.56 -4.40 20.08
C TYR A 425 -2.96 -3.18 20.91
N GLY A 426 -4.08 -3.23 21.65
CA GLY A 426 -4.48 -2.12 22.52
C GLY A 426 -3.48 -1.78 23.63
N LEU A 427 -2.63 -2.73 24.02
CA LEU A 427 -1.59 -2.53 25.03
C LEU A 427 -0.32 -1.90 24.43
N LEU A 428 0.03 -2.32 23.20
CA LEU A 428 1.26 -1.92 22.54
C LEU A 428 1.09 -0.67 21.66
N ALA A 429 -0.13 -0.37 21.24
CA ALA A 429 -0.41 0.72 20.32
C ALA A 429 0.08 2.06 20.89
N PRO A 430 0.71 2.90 20.05
CA PRO A 430 1.02 4.27 20.41
C PRO A 430 -0.26 5.05 20.74
N SER A 431 -0.12 6.17 21.44
CA SER A 431 -1.24 7.09 21.62
C SER A 431 -1.62 7.77 20.30
N ARG A 432 -2.81 8.38 20.24
CA ARG A 432 -3.23 9.16 19.06
C ARG A 432 -2.20 10.26 18.76
N ARG A 433 -1.75 10.95 19.81
CA ARG A 433 -0.77 12.03 19.70
C ARG A 433 0.59 11.52 19.20
N ASP A 434 1.09 10.40 19.74
CA ASP A 434 2.38 9.84 19.31
C ASP A 434 2.37 9.49 17.82
N LEU A 435 1.26 8.95 17.29
CA LEU A 435 1.13 8.68 15.85
C LEU A 435 1.09 9.95 15.02
N ALA A 436 0.33 10.95 15.48
CA ALA A 436 0.24 12.24 14.79
C ALA A 436 1.61 12.93 14.73
N ASP A 437 2.34 12.96 15.84
CA ASP A 437 3.68 13.55 15.93
C ASP A 437 4.68 12.79 15.05
N ALA A 438 4.62 11.45 15.03
CA ALA A 438 5.47 10.63 14.17
C ALA A 438 5.20 10.89 12.68
N TYR A 439 3.92 11.02 12.29
CA TYR A 439 3.54 11.33 10.92
C TYR A 439 3.93 12.75 10.51
N GLU A 440 3.61 13.75 11.35
CA GLU A 440 3.98 15.15 11.10
C GLU A 440 5.50 15.34 11.02
N SER A 441 6.27 14.58 11.79
CA SER A 441 7.72 14.57 11.66
C SER A 441 8.21 14.08 10.29
N ILE A 442 7.54 13.10 9.68
CA ILE A 442 7.92 12.52 8.38
C ILE A 442 7.47 13.44 7.24
N ILE A 443 6.19 13.82 7.21
CA ILE A 443 5.65 14.69 6.17
C ILE A 443 6.29 16.09 6.23
N GLY A 444 6.59 16.60 7.42
CA GLY A 444 7.29 17.87 7.60
C GLY A 444 8.76 17.82 7.14
N GLU A 445 9.40 16.66 7.12
CA GLU A 445 10.71 16.50 6.46
C GLU A 445 10.54 16.54 4.94
N ALA A 446 9.57 15.83 4.38
CA ALA A 446 9.28 15.86 2.94
C ALA A 446 8.92 17.27 2.44
N GLU A 447 8.09 18.01 3.18
CA GLU A 447 7.75 19.41 2.88
C GLU A 447 8.98 20.32 2.93
N ARG A 448 9.84 20.16 3.94
CA ARG A 448 11.09 20.94 4.03
C ARG A 448 12.03 20.64 2.87
N GLU A 449 12.21 19.36 2.54
CA GLU A 449 13.03 18.94 1.39
C GLU A 449 12.49 19.52 0.08
N SER A 450 11.16 19.51 -0.12
CA SER A 450 10.52 20.04 -1.33
C SER A 450 10.76 21.54 -1.55
N ARG A 451 11.05 22.32 -0.49
CA ARG A 451 11.33 23.76 -0.57
C ARG A 451 12.81 24.08 -0.81
N ILE A 452 13.69 23.11 -0.63
CA ILE A 452 15.12 23.27 -0.88
C ILE A 452 15.36 22.98 -2.36
N PRO A 453 16.02 23.89 -3.11
CA PRO A 453 16.39 23.64 -4.50
C PRO A 453 17.17 22.33 -4.65
N LEU A 454 16.89 21.58 -5.71
CA LEU A 454 17.43 20.23 -5.88
C LEU A 454 18.98 20.18 -5.95
N TRP A 455 19.63 21.24 -6.43
CA TRP A 455 21.10 21.36 -6.45
C TRP A 455 21.72 21.55 -5.06
N GLU A 456 21.00 22.16 -4.12
CA GLU A 456 21.38 22.35 -2.71
C GLU A 456 20.95 21.17 -1.82
N ARG A 457 20.03 20.33 -2.31
CA ARG A 457 19.47 19.21 -1.56
C ARG A 457 20.51 18.12 -1.33
N GLY A 458 20.63 17.67 -0.08
CA GLY A 458 21.39 16.47 0.30
C GLY A 458 20.57 15.18 0.12
N PRO A 459 21.09 14.02 0.59
CA PRO A 459 20.30 12.78 0.65
C PRO A 459 19.00 12.98 1.42
N SER A 460 17.89 12.40 0.93
CA SER A 460 16.60 12.48 1.62
C SER A 460 16.72 11.89 3.02
N ARG A 461 16.13 12.59 3.99
CA ARG A 461 16.03 12.22 5.40
C ARG A 461 14.74 11.48 5.69
N VAL A 462 13.79 11.41 4.75
CA VAL A 462 12.54 10.65 4.89
C VAL A 462 12.83 9.16 5.14
N PRO A 463 13.69 8.46 4.37
CA PRO A 463 14.02 7.06 4.65
C PRO A 463 14.59 6.84 6.06
N ALA A 464 15.50 7.72 6.50
CA ALA A 464 16.07 7.66 7.84
C ALA A 464 15.03 7.97 8.94
N ALA A 465 14.01 8.80 8.66
CA ALA A 465 12.90 9.03 9.57
C ALA A 465 11.99 7.81 9.68
N VAL A 466 11.71 7.11 8.58
CA VAL A 466 10.94 5.86 8.57
C VAL A 466 11.71 4.74 9.27
N GLU A 467 13.01 4.60 9.01
CA GLU A 467 13.87 3.59 9.65
C GLU A 467 13.91 3.75 11.17
N ARG A 468 13.90 4.99 11.68
CA ARG A 468 13.78 5.28 13.12
C ARG A 468 12.48 4.74 13.74
N LEU A 469 11.40 4.61 12.97
CA LEU A 469 10.13 4.02 13.42
C LEU A 469 10.12 2.48 13.30
N GLN A 470 11.15 1.87 12.72
CA GLN A 470 11.23 0.42 12.46
C GLN A 470 12.47 -0.24 13.08
N GLN A 471 13.07 0.37 14.11
CA GLN A 471 14.27 -0.15 14.78
C GLN A 471 14.07 -1.55 15.39
N SER A 472 12.82 -1.93 15.69
CA SER A 472 12.45 -3.27 16.15
C SER A 472 11.17 -3.77 15.46
N PRO A 473 10.94 -5.10 15.42
CA PRO A 473 9.67 -5.65 14.92
C PRO A 473 8.44 -5.11 15.65
N LEU A 474 8.57 -4.74 16.92
CA LEU A 474 7.49 -4.14 17.69
C LEU A 474 7.22 -2.69 17.28
N ASP A 475 8.26 -1.89 17.03
CA ASP A 475 8.08 -0.50 16.56
C ASP A 475 7.46 -0.45 15.17
N GLY A 476 7.90 -1.35 14.27
CA GLY A 476 7.30 -1.49 12.94
C GLY A 476 5.80 -1.81 13.00
N LEU A 477 5.36 -2.61 13.98
CA LEU A 477 3.95 -2.90 14.21
C LEU A 477 3.20 -1.70 14.79
N ARG A 478 3.82 -0.97 15.74
CA ARG A 478 3.23 0.19 16.44
C ARG A 478 2.99 1.37 15.49
N TYR A 479 3.95 1.65 14.60
CA TYR A 479 3.90 2.78 13.67
C TYR A 479 3.49 2.37 12.25
N MET A 480 2.93 1.17 12.07
CA MET A 480 2.58 0.60 10.76
C MET A 480 1.75 1.57 9.89
N LEU A 481 0.81 2.31 10.47
CA LEU A 481 0.01 3.31 9.76
C LEU A 481 0.87 4.42 9.13
N VAL A 482 1.86 4.91 9.87
CA VAL A 482 2.78 5.95 9.41
C VAL A 482 3.72 5.41 8.34
N ILE A 483 4.26 4.22 8.58
CA ILE A 483 5.17 3.52 7.67
C ILE A 483 4.50 3.23 6.33
N LEU A 484 3.23 2.82 6.33
CA LEU A 484 2.48 2.51 5.11
C LEU A 484 2.36 3.71 4.18
N LEU A 485 2.19 4.90 4.75
CA LEU A 485 1.91 6.14 4.00
C LEU A 485 3.18 6.91 3.61
N ALA A 486 4.34 6.57 4.16
CA ALA A 486 5.59 7.31 3.97
C ALA A 486 6.31 7.12 2.60
N PRO A 487 6.35 5.92 1.95
CA PRO A 487 7.23 5.66 0.81
C PRO A 487 6.98 6.52 -0.45
N VAL A 488 5.78 7.08 -0.61
CA VAL A 488 5.42 7.87 -1.81
C VAL A 488 5.98 9.30 -1.73
N LEU A 489 6.34 9.78 -0.54
CA LEU A 489 6.72 11.17 -0.29
C LEU A 489 8.04 11.55 -0.98
N GLU A 490 9.12 10.77 -0.79
CA GLU A 490 10.45 11.10 -1.33
C GLU A 490 10.45 11.24 -2.86
N ARG A 491 9.98 10.21 -3.57
CA ARG A 491 10.03 10.13 -5.04
C ARG A 491 9.30 11.27 -5.72
N SER A 492 8.21 11.70 -5.11
CA SER A 492 7.34 12.71 -5.67
C SER A 492 7.99 14.10 -5.71
N THR A 493 8.87 14.42 -4.76
CA THR A 493 9.62 15.70 -4.71
C THR A 493 10.67 15.84 -5.81
N ILE A 494 11.22 14.73 -6.32
CA ILE A 494 12.19 14.77 -7.44
C ILE A 494 11.44 14.86 -8.77
N SER A 495 10.36 14.08 -8.90
CA SER A 495 9.52 14.07 -10.11
C SER A 495 8.96 15.46 -10.46
N VAL A 496 8.54 16.23 -9.44
CA VAL A 496 8.01 17.58 -9.65
C VAL A 496 9.08 18.55 -10.15
N GLU A 497 10.29 18.53 -9.59
CA GLU A 497 11.42 19.39 -10.01
C GLU A 497 11.89 19.05 -11.44
N ASN A 498 11.98 17.76 -11.77
CA ASN A 498 12.31 17.33 -13.14
C ASN A 498 11.28 17.83 -14.15
N THR A 499 10.00 17.81 -13.76
CA THR A 499 8.92 18.27 -14.62
C THR A 499 8.91 19.79 -14.76
N ALA A 500 9.20 20.52 -13.69
CA ALA A 500 9.40 21.97 -13.74
C ALA A 500 10.54 22.34 -14.70
N MET A 501 11.68 21.66 -14.58
CA MET A 501 12.80 21.83 -15.50
C MET A 501 12.42 21.49 -16.95
N ALA A 502 11.57 20.48 -17.15
CA ALA A 502 11.08 20.13 -18.47
C ALA A 502 10.17 21.19 -19.08
N CYS A 503 9.32 21.83 -18.28
CA CYS A 503 8.56 23.01 -18.73
C CYS A 503 9.51 24.13 -19.15
N ASP A 504 10.49 24.47 -18.32
CA ASP A 504 11.48 25.52 -18.59
C ASP A 504 12.27 25.23 -19.89
N ALA A 505 12.64 23.97 -20.11
CA ALA A 505 13.32 23.53 -21.31
C ALA A 505 12.44 23.64 -22.56
N VAL A 506 11.18 23.21 -22.50
CA VAL A 506 10.25 23.34 -23.63
C VAL A 506 9.95 24.81 -23.96
N LEU A 507 9.80 25.67 -22.95
CA LEU A 507 9.69 27.12 -23.15
C LEU A 507 10.91 27.68 -23.88
N THR A 508 12.10 27.20 -23.51
CA THR A 508 13.36 27.57 -24.16
C THR A 508 13.44 27.08 -25.60
N LEU A 509 12.95 25.86 -25.89
CA LEU A 509 12.86 25.34 -27.26
C LEU A 509 11.88 26.13 -28.13
N ILE A 510 10.74 26.54 -27.57
CA ILE A 510 9.81 27.45 -28.26
C ILE A 510 10.50 28.80 -28.55
N ALA A 511 11.23 29.35 -27.60
CA ALA A 511 12.00 30.58 -27.79
C ALA A 511 13.09 30.44 -28.89
N LEU A 512 13.81 29.32 -28.90
CA LEU A 512 14.80 29.00 -29.94
C LEU A 512 14.18 28.90 -31.33
N GLU A 513 13.01 28.26 -31.43
CA GLU A 513 12.30 28.14 -32.72
C GLU A 513 11.82 29.50 -33.22
N ARG A 514 11.29 30.35 -32.33
CA ARG A 514 10.89 31.72 -32.69
C ARG A 514 12.08 32.56 -33.13
N TRP A 515 13.19 32.54 -32.37
CA TRP A 515 14.44 33.19 -32.77
C TRP A 515 14.87 32.76 -34.17
N ARG A 516 14.86 31.45 -34.43
CA ARG A 516 15.26 30.87 -35.71
C ARG A 516 14.42 31.43 -36.86
N ARG A 517 13.11 31.61 -36.66
CA ARG A 517 12.21 32.21 -37.66
C ARG A 517 12.54 33.67 -37.93
N ASP A 518 12.71 34.45 -36.87
CA ASP A 518 12.99 35.88 -36.96
C ASP A 518 14.38 36.19 -37.54
N HIS A 519 15.32 35.24 -37.41
CA HIS A 519 16.70 35.37 -37.88
C HIS A 519 17.00 34.52 -39.12
N GLY A 520 16.00 34.26 -39.97
CA GLY A 520 16.21 33.69 -41.30
C GLY A 520 16.72 32.23 -41.30
N GLY A 521 16.35 31.45 -40.29
CA GLY A 521 16.69 30.02 -40.17
C GLY A 521 17.91 29.72 -39.29
N VAL A 522 18.56 30.74 -38.72
CA VAL A 522 19.81 30.59 -37.94
C VAL A 522 19.51 30.53 -36.44
N HIS A 523 20.06 29.50 -35.76
CA HIS A 523 19.99 29.38 -34.30
C HIS A 523 20.98 30.33 -33.61
N PRO A 524 20.69 30.77 -32.36
CA PRO A 524 21.62 31.62 -31.63
C PRO A 524 22.92 30.85 -31.32
N GLU A 525 24.05 31.56 -31.29
CA GLU A 525 25.33 30.98 -30.90
C GLU A 525 25.38 30.65 -29.41
N ARG A 526 24.62 31.39 -28.59
CA ARG A 526 24.58 31.25 -27.13
C ARG A 526 23.17 31.52 -26.59
N LEU A 527 22.83 30.88 -25.49
CA LEU A 527 21.47 30.96 -24.92
C LEU A 527 21.13 32.37 -24.40
N GLU A 528 22.13 33.15 -23.99
CA GLU A 528 21.98 34.53 -23.51
C GLU A 528 21.33 35.44 -24.55
N GLN A 529 21.44 35.13 -25.84
CA GLN A 529 20.86 35.93 -26.91
C GLN A 529 19.32 35.90 -26.90
N LEU A 530 18.71 34.88 -26.29
CA LEU A 530 17.25 34.81 -26.15
C LEU A 530 16.69 35.81 -25.12
N VAL A 531 17.54 36.40 -24.28
CA VAL A 531 17.14 37.30 -23.19
C VAL A 531 17.39 38.77 -23.59
N PRO A 532 16.46 39.71 -23.30
CA PRO A 532 15.17 39.53 -22.63
C PRO A 532 13.98 39.29 -23.58
N GLU A 533 14.22 39.29 -24.90
CA GLU A 533 13.16 39.38 -25.92
C GLU A 533 12.29 38.11 -26.02
N TYR A 534 12.90 36.93 -25.99
CA TYR A 534 12.20 35.64 -26.11
C TYR A 534 12.04 34.92 -24.77
N LEU A 535 12.96 35.17 -23.81
CA LEU A 535 12.93 34.64 -22.46
C LEU A 535 13.21 35.75 -21.44
N ALA A 536 12.51 35.73 -20.30
CA ALA A 536 12.74 36.69 -19.23
C ALA A 536 14.10 36.50 -18.52
N ALA A 537 14.53 35.24 -18.38
CA ALA A 537 15.82 34.85 -17.80
C ALA A 537 16.22 33.48 -18.36
N LEU A 538 17.49 33.11 -18.20
CA LEU A 538 17.95 31.77 -18.59
C LEU A 538 17.36 30.71 -17.65
N PRO A 539 16.87 29.58 -18.19
CA PRO A 539 16.35 28.48 -17.38
C PRO A 539 17.45 27.84 -16.54
N THR A 540 17.17 27.59 -15.26
CA THR A 540 18.10 26.96 -14.33
C THR A 540 18.03 25.43 -14.44
N ASP A 541 19.19 24.78 -14.58
CA ASP A 541 19.36 23.35 -14.39
C ASP A 541 19.16 23.00 -12.90
N ARG A 542 18.17 22.16 -12.60
CA ARG A 542 17.78 21.85 -11.22
C ARG A 542 18.78 20.94 -10.50
N PHE A 543 19.73 20.34 -11.20
CA PHE A 543 20.77 19.51 -10.57
C PHE A 543 22.03 20.28 -10.22
N THR A 544 22.32 21.38 -10.92
CA THR A 544 23.56 22.16 -10.74
C THR A 544 23.32 23.57 -10.18
N GLY A 545 22.14 24.15 -10.39
CA GLY A 545 21.85 25.55 -10.06
C GLY A 545 22.40 26.56 -11.09
N GLU A 546 23.09 26.07 -12.12
CA GLU A 546 23.57 26.88 -13.24
C GLU A 546 22.52 26.92 -14.37
N PRO A 547 22.67 27.80 -15.38
CA PRO A 547 21.81 27.73 -16.57
C PRO A 547 21.88 26.38 -17.28
N LEU A 548 20.77 25.94 -17.88
CA LEU A 548 20.75 24.76 -18.76
C LEU A 548 21.85 24.87 -19.83
N ARG A 549 22.46 23.73 -20.16
CA ARG A 549 23.55 23.69 -21.13
C ARG A 549 22.99 23.74 -22.54
N TYR A 550 23.63 24.57 -23.36
CA TYR A 550 23.28 24.78 -24.76
C TYR A 550 24.53 24.67 -25.62
N ARG A 551 24.46 23.93 -26.73
CA ARG A 551 25.48 23.95 -27.77
C ARG A 551 24.89 23.63 -29.13
N LEU A 552 25.53 24.11 -30.18
CA LEU A 552 25.20 23.67 -31.54
C LEU A 552 25.95 22.39 -31.88
N VAL A 553 25.23 21.37 -32.32
CA VAL A 553 25.76 20.11 -32.85
C VAL A 553 25.32 20.01 -34.30
N ASN A 554 26.25 20.05 -35.25
CA ASN A 554 25.96 20.01 -36.69
C ASN A 554 24.96 21.10 -37.15
N GLY A 555 24.98 22.28 -36.51
CA GLY A 555 24.05 23.38 -36.81
C GLY A 555 22.71 23.31 -36.08
N SER A 556 22.46 22.24 -35.32
CA SER A 556 21.25 22.04 -34.54
C SER A 556 21.46 22.34 -33.05
N PRO A 557 20.48 22.97 -32.36
CA PRO A 557 20.56 23.24 -30.93
C PRO A 557 20.52 21.94 -30.14
N LEU A 558 21.41 21.73 -29.17
CA LEU A 558 21.32 20.69 -28.15
C LEU A 558 21.16 21.40 -26.82
N LEU A 559 19.98 21.25 -26.21
CA LEU A 559 19.65 21.76 -24.89
C LEU A 559 19.57 20.58 -23.91
N TYR A 560 20.33 20.64 -22.81
CA TYR A 560 20.39 19.54 -21.85
C TYR A 560 20.66 20.02 -20.42
N SER A 561 20.24 19.19 -19.47
CA SER A 561 20.64 19.26 -18.07
C SER A 561 21.81 18.30 -17.83
N VAL A 562 22.69 18.64 -16.88
CA VAL A 562 23.79 17.76 -16.46
C VAL A 562 23.27 16.46 -15.83
N GLY A 563 22.07 16.49 -15.27
CA GLY A 563 21.38 15.29 -14.77
C GLY A 563 21.76 14.91 -13.34
N VAL A 564 21.15 13.83 -12.86
CA VAL A 564 21.17 13.45 -11.43
C VAL A 564 22.57 13.10 -10.91
N ASN A 565 23.46 12.63 -11.80
CA ASN A 565 24.84 12.30 -11.45
C ASN A 565 25.73 13.54 -11.23
N ARG A 566 25.27 14.73 -11.65
CA ARG A 566 26.01 16.01 -11.65
C ARG A 566 27.35 15.95 -12.40
N VAL A 567 27.47 15.07 -13.39
CA VAL A 567 28.63 14.93 -14.27
C VAL A 567 28.23 15.34 -15.68
N ASP A 568 28.93 16.31 -16.26
CA ASP A 568 28.63 16.77 -17.62
C ASP A 568 29.16 15.76 -18.65
N ASP A 569 28.26 14.89 -19.11
CA ASP A 569 28.53 13.89 -20.14
C ASP A 569 28.35 14.45 -21.57
N GLY A 570 28.23 15.78 -21.73
CA GLY A 570 28.08 16.47 -23.02
C GLY A 570 26.69 16.33 -23.64
N GLY A 571 25.67 16.09 -22.81
CA GLY A 571 24.30 15.81 -23.25
C GLY A 571 24.09 14.38 -23.74
N ARG A 572 25.02 13.45 -23.45
CA ARG A 572 24.81 12.02 -23.66
C ARG A 572 23.93 11.46 -22.54
N ARG A 573 23.02 10.55 -22.88
CA ARG A 573 22.17 9.86 -21.89
C ARG A 573 23.06 9.02 -20.95
N TYR A 574 22.84 9.12 -19.65
CA TYR A 574 23.48 8.24 -18.68
C TYR A 574 22.69 6.93 -18.60
N THR A 575 23.33 5.81 -18.90
CA THR A 575 22.74 4.46 -18.74
C THR A 575 23.09 3.90 -17.37
N PHE A 576 22.07 3.63 -16.54
CA PHE A 576 22.26 2.93 -15.27
C PHE A 576 22.62 1.46 -15.50
N HIS A 577 23.55 0.91 -14.70
CA HIS A 577 23.78 -0.53 -14.64
C HIS A 577 22.83 -1.19 -13.63
N ALA A 578 22.10 -2.23 -14.06
CA ALA A 578 20.96 -2.86 -13.37
C ALA A 578 21.20 -3.34 -11.92
N GLU A 579 22.46 -3.54 -11.49
CA GLU A 579 22.77 -4.17 -10.19
C GLU A 579 22.75 -3.21 -8.99
N ARG A 580 22.48 -1.91 -9.19
CA ARG A 580 22.39 -0.89 -8.13
C ARG A 580 21.15 -0.01 -8.21
N MET A 581 20.03 -0.52 -8.73
CA MET A 581 18.80 0.28 -8.86
C MET A 581 18.07 0.46 -7.52
N PRO A 582 17.85 1.69 -7.03
CA PRO A 582 16.71 1.95 -6.15
C PRO A 582 15.42 1.71 -6.94
N LEU A 583 14.43 1.06 -6.33
CA LEU A 583 13.12 0.84 -6.93
C LEU A 583 12.54 2.19 -7.44
N ALA A 584 12.11 2.24 -8.71
CA ALA A 584 11.60 3.37 -9.49
C ALA A 584 12.60 4.17 -10.35
N PHE A 585 13.02 3.56 -11.46
CA PHE A 585 13.40 4.23 -12.71
C PHE A 585 13.01 3.31 -13.87
N THR A 586 12.36 3.82 -14.92
CA THR A 586 12.23 3.05 -16.17
C THR A 586 12.95 3.76 -17.30
N GLU A 587 13.87 3.02 -17.92
CA GLU A 587 14.68 3.42 -19.08
C GLU A 587 13.82 3.66 -20.32
N TRP A 588 14.18 4.66 -21.13
CA TRP A 588 13.78 4.70 -22.53
C TRP A 588 14.46 3.57 -23.31
N LYS A 589 13.66 2.65 -23.87
CA LYS A 589 14.17 1.49 -24.63
C LYS A 589 13.98 1.71 -26.13
N SER A 590 15.04 1.54 -26.90
CA SER A 590 15.00 1.60 -28.36
C SER A 590 14.12 0.50 -28.96
N ARG A 591 13.75 0.67 -30.24
CA ARG A 591 12.93 -0.31 -30.99
C ARG A 591 13.52 -1.73 -30.98
N GLU A 592 14.85 -1.83 -30.98
CA GLU A 592 15.60 -3.09 -30.95
C GLU A 592 15.58 -3.73 -29.55
N GLU A 593 15.68 -2.93 -28.50
CA GLU A 593 15.61 -3.39 -27.10
C GLU A 593 14.19 -3.83 -26.70
N LEU A 594 13.16 -3.15 -27.21
CA LEU A 594 11.76 -3.57 -27.07
C LEU A 594 11.49 -4.91 -27.78
N ALA A 595 12.08 -5.12 -28.97
CA ALA A 595 11.97 -6.38 -29.70
C ALA A 595 12.70 -7.55 -29.00
N GLU A 596 13.80 -7.27 -28.29
CA GLU A 596 14.50 -8.27 -27.46
C GLU A 596 13.72 -8.59 -26.17
N LEU A 597 13.14 -7.59 -25.50
CA LEU A 597 12.33 -7.80 -24.30
C LEU A 597 11.03 -8.55 -24.60
N LYS A 598 10.39 -8.26 -25.74
CA LYS A 598 9.21 -9.02 -26.20
C LYS A 598 9.56 -10.49 -26.41
N ARG A 599 10.72 -10.78 -27.04
CA ARG A 599 11.23 -12.15 -27.20
C ARG A 599 11.51 -12.85 -25.86
N ARG A 600 11.99 -12.13 -24.85
CA ARG A 600 12.22 -12.67 -23.50
C ARG A 600 10.93 -12.84 -22.69
N SER A 601 9.97 -11.94 -22.82
CA SER A 601 8.63 -12.07 -22.23
C SER A 601 7.89 -13.30 -22.78
N ASP A 602 7.95 -13.50 -24.09
CA ASP A 602 7.34 -14.66 -24.77
C ASP A 602 8.01 -15.99 -24.35
N SER A 603 9.23 -15.94 -23.79
CA SER A 603 9.94 -17.10 -23.22
C SER A 603 9.55 -17.46 -21.77
N GLY A 604 8.66 -16.70 -21.14
CA GLY A 604 8.05 -17.04 -19.85
C GLY A 604 8.83 -16.62 -18.59
N ASP A 605 9.85 -15.77 -18.72
CA ASP A 605 10.59 -15.22 -17.58
C ASP A 605 9.79 -14.08 -16.91
N ARG A 606 9.26 -14.34 -15.71
CA ARG A 606 8.37 -13.41 -14.96
C ARG A 606 9.10 -12.36 -14.13
N SER A 607 10.38 -12.12 -14.38
CA SER A 607 11.19 -11.18 -13.59
C SER A 607 10.97 -9.69 -13.92
N THR A 608 10.13 -9.36 -14.91
CA THR A 608 9.91 -7.97 -15.37
C THR A 608 8.43 -7.57 -15.42
N ASN A 609 7.75 -7.56 -14.28
CA ASN A 609 6.52 -6.78 -14.13
C ASN A 609 6.90 -5.31 -13.93
N VAL A 610 7.02 -4.58 -15.03
CA VAL A 610 7.23 -3.13 -15.03
C VAL A 610 5.95 -2.46 -15.52
N ASP A 611 5.27 -1.78 -14.62
CA ASP A 611 4.14 -0.89 -14.90
C ASP A 611 4.68 0.35 -15.65
N PRO A 612 4.21 0.68 -16.88
CA PRO A 612 4.84 1.65 -17.78
C PRO A 612 4.60 3.13 -17.42
N ALA A 613 4.59 3.46 -16.13
CA ALA A 613 4.30 4.81 -15.66
C ALA A 613 5.29 5.28 -14.58
N ILE A 614 6.61 5.20 -14.80
CA ILE A 614 7.57 5.62 -13.78
C ILE A 614 8.78 6.37 -14.37
N PHE A 615 8.78 7.67 -14.06
CA PHE A 615 9.68 8.78 -14.39
C PHE A 615 11.18 8.43 -14.55
N ASP A 616 11.77 8.94 -15.64
CA ASP A 616 13.18 8.81 -16.03
C ASP A 616 14.00 10.01 -15.50
N THR A 617 15.29 9.81 -15.16
CA THR A 617 16.16 10.83 -14.49
C THR A 617 17.32 11.39 -15.29
N ASP A 618 17.36 11.19 -16.60
CA ASP A 618 18.29 11.94 -17.46
C ASP A 618 17.51 12.62 -18.60
N VAL A 619 17.29 13.92 -18.47
CA VAL A 619 16.48 14.68 -19.44
C VAL A 619 17.38 15.35 -20.47
N VAL A 620 17.55 14.69 -21.61
CA VAL A 620 18.09 15.27 -22.85
C VAL A 620 16.89 15.77 -23.66
N PHE A 621 16.71 17.09 -23.76
CA PHE A 621 15.52 17.69 -24.36
C PHE A 621 15.57 17.77 -25.88
N TRP A 622 16.75 17.64 -26.49
CA TRP A 622 16.92 17.78 -27.93
C TRP A 622 18.24 17.16 -28.39
N PRO A 623 18.26 16.22 -29.34
CA PRO A 623 19.09 16.46 -30.52
C PRO A 623 18.30 16.22 -31.81
N LEU A 624 18.34 17.19 -32.74
CA LEU A 624 18.01 17.02 -34.16
C LEU A 624 19.07 16.09 -34.75
N LYS A 625 18.70 14.81 -34.87
CA LYS A 625 19.24 13.80 -35.80
C LYS A 625 20.76 13.51 -35.76
N ASP A 626 21.06 12.22 -35.67
CA ASP A 626 21.76 11.58 -36.80
C ASP A 626 20.72 10.82 -37.64
#